data_AF-A0A1B0ALU8-F1
#
_entry.id   AF-A0A1B0ALU8-F1
#
_cell.length_a   1.000
_cell.length_b   1.000
_cell.length_c   1.000
_cell.angle_alpha   90.00
_cell.angle_beta   90.00
_cell.angle_gamma   90.00
#
_symmetry.space_group_name_H-M   'P 1'
#
loop_
_entity.id
_entity.type
_entity.pdbx_description
1 polymer ?
#
loop_
_entity_poly.entity_id
_entity_poly.type
_entity_poly.pdbx_seq_one_letter_code
_entity_poly.pdbx_strand_id
1 'polypeptide(L)'
;MSGQRALPQSKEALLKSYQTRLKDDVKSILENFEETVKLARGEGDSQLSKTTQCEQDTYEMQVRAANIVRAFESLMKLVSDIKQYLILNDFHSVNEAIATNSQLFRATQRDCDKKLMKLRDEMALDLYDLEEEYYTMVLDSELGR
;
A
#
# COMPACT_ATOMS: atom_id res chain seq x y z
N MET A 1 -16.72 -14.68 -7.62
CA MET A 1 -15.53 -14.60 -8.48
C MET A 1 -14.69 -13.42 -8.02
N SER A 2 -13.82 -13.62 -7.03
CA SER A 2 -12.89 -12.60 -6.55
C SER A 2 -11.86 -12.34 -7.64
N GLY A 3 -12.05 -11.27 -8.42
CA GLY A 3 -11.11 -10.84 -9.44
C GLY A 3 -9.76 -10.57 -8.80
N GLN A 4 -8.80 -11.44 -9.09
CA GLN A 4 -7.41 -11.25 -8.76
C GLN A 4 -6.94 -10.01 -9.53
N ARG A 5 -6.97 -8.83 -8.89
CA ARG A 5 -6.48 -7.58 -9.50
C ARG A 5 -4.99 -7.80 -9.81
N ALA A 6 -4.66 -7.90 -11.10
CA ALA A 6 -3.29 -7.96 -11.56
C ALA A 6 -2.52 -6.77 -10.99
N LEU A 7 -1.35 -7.05 -10.40
CA LEU A 7 -0.50 -6.01 -9.84
C LEU A 7 0.06 -5.17 -11.01
N PRO A 8 0.17 -3.84 -10.85
CA PRO A 8 0.88 -3.02 -11.83
C PRO A 8 2.29 -3.59 -12.07
N GLN A 9 2.74 -3.68 -13.32
CA GLN A 9 4.01 -4.28 -13.73
C GLN A 9 5.22 -3.73 -12.94
N SER A 10 5.17 -2.46 -12.52
CA SER A 10 6.19 -1.85 -11.66
C SER A 10 6.24 -2.42 -10.24
N LYS A 11 5.08 -2.81 -9.66
CA LYS A 11 5.01 -3.46 -8.34
C LYS A 11 5.60 -4.87 -8.40
N GLU A 12 5.30 -5.64 -9.45
CA GLU A 12 5.87 -6.98 -9.61
C GLU A 12 7.38 -6.95 -9.82
N ALA A 13 7.88 -6.01 -10.64
CA ALA A 13 9.31 -5.82 -10.84
C ALA A 13 10.03 -5.46 -9.52
N LEU A 14 9.42 -4.60 -8.70
CA LEU A 14 9.94 -4.25 -7.38
C LEU A 14 9.98 -5.45 -6.42
N LEU A 15 8.91 -6.23 -6.35
CA LEU A 15 8.88 -7.43 -5.49
C LEU A 15 9.91 -8.48 -5.96
N LYS A 16 10.11 -8.60 -7.27
CA LYS A 16 11.15 -9.47 -7.83
C LYS A 16 12.54 -8.99 -7.45
N SER A 17 12.82 -7.68 -7.47
CA SER A 17 14.12 -7.14 -7.07
C SER A 17 14.41 -7.38 -5.59
N TYR A 18 13.41 -7.24 -4.71
CA TYR A 18 13.51 -7.62 -3.30
C TYR A 18 13.86 -9.09 -3.12
N GLN A 19 13.22 -9.98 -3.87
CA GLN A 19 13.49 -11.40 -3.79
C GLN A 19 14.90 -11.76 -4.28
N THR A 20 15.36 -11.14 -5.37
CA THR A 20 16.73 -11.32 -5.86
C THR A 20 17.73 -10.86 -4.82
N ARG A 21 17.57 -9.65 -4.27
CA ARG A 21 18.45 -9.09 -3.24
C ARG A 21 18.54 -9.99 -2.00
N LEU A 22 17.40 -10.49 -1.50
CA LEU A 22 17.36 -11.42 -0.38
C LEU A 22 18.20 -12.68 -0.66
N LYS A 23 18.02 -13.28 -1.84
CA LYS A 23 18.75 -14.50 -2.22
C LYS A 23 20.24 -14.24 -2.32
N ASP A 24 20.64 -13.13 -2.94
CA ASP A 24 22.04 -12.78 -3.13
C ASP A 24 22.73 -12.49 -1.79
N ASP A 25 22.09 -11.73 -0.90
CA ASP A 25 22.64 -11.42 0.43
C ASP A 25 22.77 -12.67 1.30
N VAL A 26 21.74 -13.54 1.34
CA VAL A 26 21.79 -14.80 2.10
C VAL A 26 22.86 -15.74 1.56
N LYS A 27 22.96 -15.87 0.22
CA LYS A 27 24.00 -16.66 -0.43
C LYS A 27 25.38 -16.14 -0.08
N SER A 28 25.59 -14.82 -0.15
CA SER A 28 26.86 -14.19 0.20
C SER A 28 27.25 -14.45 1.66
N ILE A 29 26.31 -14.39 2.59
CA ILE A 29 26.56 -14.70 4.01
C ILE A 29 27.03 -16.15 4.17
N LEU A 30 26.33 -17.09 3.54
CA LEU A 30 26.65 -18.52 3.61
C LEU A 30 28.04 -18.80 3.02
N GLU A 31 28.32 -18.33 1.81
CA GLU A 31 29.60 -18.58 1.12
C GLU A 31 30.79 -17.97 1.89
N ASN A 32 30.65 -16.75 2.42
CA ASN A 32 31.71 -16.15 3.23
C ASN A 32 31.93 -16.92 4.54
N PHE A 33 30.86 -17.36 5.19
CA PHE A 33 30.95 -18.13 6.44
C PHE A 33 31.59 -19.51 6.22
N GLU A 34 31.18 -20.24 5.19
CA GLU A 34 31.77 -21.53 4.82
C GLU A 34 33.28 -21.41 4.60
N GLU A 35 33.71 -20.38 3.88
CA GLU A 35 35.12 -20.19 3.62
C GLU A 35 35.90 -19.72 4.86
N THR A 36 35.31 -18.90 5.73
CA THR A 36 35.90 -18.60 7.05
C THR A 36 36.13 -19.89 7.86
N VAL A 37 35.18 -20.84 7.82
CA VAL A 37 35.34 -22.14 8.49
C VAL A 37 36.45 -22.98 7.85
N LYS A 38 36.61 -22.95 6.51
CA LYS A 38 37.70 -23.65 5.83
C LYS A 38 39.07 -23.08 6.22
N LEU A 39 39.23 -21.76 6.17
CA LEU A 39 40.46 -21.08 6.59
C LEU A 39 40.82 -21.39 8.04
N ALA A 40 39.82 -21.43 8.93
CA ALA A 40 40.03 -21.75 10.35
C ALA A 40 40.53 -23.18 10.61
N ARG A 41 40.35 -24.13 9.67
CA ARG A 41 40.86 -25.51 9.80
C ARG A 41 42.35 -25.62 9.50
N GLY A 42 42.92 -24.67 8.76
CA GLY A 42 44.33 -24.72 8.35
C GLY A 42 44.66 -25.90 7.42
N GLU A 43 43.65 -26.48 6.77
CA GLU A 43 43.79 -27.59 5.83
C GLU A 43 44.11 -27.00 4.43
N GLY A 44 45.40 -26.82 4.12
CA GLY A 44 45.84 -26.33 2.81
C GLY A 44 47.31 -26.60 2.53
N ASP A 45 47.60 -27.25 1.41
CA ASP A 45 48.96 -27.38 0.90
C ASP A 45 49.43 -26.04 0.34
N SER A 46 50.10 -25.25 1.18
CA SER A 46 50.71 -23.99 0.78
C SER A 46 52.21 -24.15 0.54
N GLN A 47 52.70 -23.56 -0.55
CA GLN A 47 54.14 -23.43 -0.80
C GLN A 47 54.77 -22.27 0.00
N LEU A 48 53.96 -21.51 0.75
CA LEU A 48 54.41 -20.39 1.58
C LEU A 48 54.95 -20.86 2.93
N SER A 49 55.73 -19.99 3.58
CA SER A 49 56.11 -20.19 4.98
C SER A 49 54.85 -20.18 5.87
N LYS A 50 54.87 -20.97 6.96
CA LYS A 50 53.73 -21.03 7.90
C LYS A 50 53.32 -19.65 8.43
N THR A 51 54.29 -18.80 8.74
CA THR A 51 54.03 -17.43 9.24
C THR A 51 53.28 -16.60 8.20
N THR A 52 53.74 -16.64 6.94
CA THR A 52 53.11 -15.90 5.84
C THR A 52 51.69 -16.41 5.56
N GLN A 53 51.49 -17.72 5.60
CA GLN A 53 50.17 -18.32 5.41
C GLN A 53 49.18 -17.87 6.49
N CYS A 54 49.58 -17.92 7.77
CA CYS A 54 48.72 -17.49 8.87
C CYS A 54 48.30 -16.01 8.74
N GLU A 55 49.21 -15.13 8.31
CA GLU A 55 48.89 -13.72 8.07
C GLU A 55 47.89 -13.57 6.91
N GLN A 56 48.10 -14.27 5.80
CA GLN A 56 47.18 -14.27 4.66
C GLN A 56 45.78 -14.75 5.07
N ASP A 57 45.68 -15.89 5.76
CA ASP A 57 44.40 -16.45 6.21
C ASP A 57 43.68 -15.48 7.14
N THR A 58 44.42 -14.80 8.02
CA THR A 58 43.87 -13.78 8.93
C THR A 58 43.25 -12.62 8.16
N TYR A 59 43.96 -12.08 7.16
CA TYR A 59 43.43 -10.99 6.33
C TYR A 59 42.21 -11.44 5.53
N GLU A 60 42.24 -12.64 4.97
CA GLU A 60 41.11 -13.17 4.22
C GLU A 60 39.88 -13.38 5.11
N MET A 61 40.06 -13.93 6.33
CA MET A 61 38.97 -14.07 7.31
C MET A 61 38.37 -12.72 7.69
N GLN A 62 39.18 -11.66 7.82
CA GLN A 62 38.68 -10.30 8.10
C GLN A 62 37.84 -9.75 6.94
N VAL A 63 38.28 -9.91 5.70
CA VAL A 63 37.52 -9.48 4.51
C VAL A 63 36.19 -10.23 4.43
N ARG A 64 36.19 -11.54 4.70
CA ARG A 64 34.98 -12.37 4.71
C ARG A 64 33.99 -11.92 5.79
N ALA A 65 34.49 -11.64 7.00
CA ALA A 65 33.65 -11.09 8.07
C ALA A 65 33.03 -9.73 7.67
N ALA A 66 33.80 -8.84 7.04
CA ALA A 66 33.28 -7.57 6.55
C ALA A 66 32.20 -7.75 5.46
N ASN A 67 32.38 -8.71 4.56
CA ASN A 67 31.37 -9.04 3.54
C ASN A 67 30.06 -9.55 4.16
N ILE A 68 30.14 -10.38 5.20
CA ILE A 68 28.97 -10.87 5.95
C ILE A 68 28.23 -9.69 6.58
N VAL A 69 28.93 -8.78 7.26
CA VAL A 69 28.30 -7.59 7.87
C VAL A 69 27.61 -6.73 6.82
N ARG A 70 28.26 -6.51 5.67
CA ARG A 70 27.68 -5.73 4.56
C ARG A 70 26.40 -6.35 4.01
N ALA A 71 26.35 -7.68 3.87
CA ALA A 71 25.15 -8.40 3.44
C ALA A 71 24.03 -8.27 4.50
N PHE A 72 24.34 -8.35 5.79
CA PHE A 72 23.36 -8.10 6.85
C PHE A 72 22.81 -6.66 6.83
N GLU A 73 23.65 -5.65 6.62
CA GLU A 73 23.20 -4.27 6.45
C GLU A 73 22.27 -4.11 5.25
N SER A 74 22.58 -4.80 4.15
CA SER A 74 21.71 -4.84 2.98
C SER A 74 20.35 -5.47 3.29
N LEU A 75 20.32 -6.58 4.03
CA LEU A 75 19.07 -7.20 4.50
C LEU A 75 18.27 -6.29 5.43
N MET A 76 18.91 -5.55 6.33
CA MET A 76 18.22 -4.58 7.19
C MET A 76 17.55 -3.47 6.38
N LYS A 77 18.23 -2.95 5.35
CA LYS A 77 17.65 -1.98 4.41
C LYS A 77 16.46 -2.59 3.66
N LEU A 78 16.59 -3.82 3.17
CA LEU A 78 15.50 -4.54 2.50
C LEU A 78 14.25 -4.67 3.40
N VAL A 79 14.43 -5.00 4.68
CA VAL A 79 13.31 -5.06 5.65
C VAL A 79 12.63 -3.69 5.80
N SER A 80 13.41 -2.61 5.85
CA SER A 80 12.89 -1.25 5.89
C SER A 80 12.08 -0.91 4.63
N ASP A 81 12.61 -1.25 3.45
CA ASP A 81 11.95 -1.02 2.16
C ASP A 81 10.60 -1.77 2.09
N ILE A 82 10.54 -3.02 2.58
CA ILE A 82 9.31 -3.81 2.65
C ILE A 82 8.29 -3.16 3.60
N LYS A 83 8.71 -2.69 4.77
CA LYS A 83 7.82 -1.98 5.70
C LYS A 83 7.24 -0.72 5.06
N GLN A 84 8.08 0.07 4.39
CA GLN A 84 7.64 1.28 3.70
C GLN A 84 6.66 0.94 2.56
N TYR A 85 6.93 -0.12 1.79
CA TYR A 85 6.02 -0.61 0.75
C TYR A 85 4.65 -0.99 1.32
N LEU A 86 4.60 -1.75 2.42
CA LEU A 86 3.35 -2.19 3.04
C LEU A 86 2.55 -1.02 3.60
N ILE A 87 3.21 -0.09 4.30
CA ILE A 87 2.57 1.09 4.89
C ILE A 87 1.98 1.99 3.80
N LEU A 88 2.75 2.31 2.75
CA LEU A 88 2.31 3.26 1.71
C LEU A 88 1.26 2.70 0.75
N ASN A 89 1.27 1.38 0.50
CA ASN A 89 0.31 0.76 -0.41
C ASN A 89 -1.11 0.75 0.17
N ASP A 90 -1.22 0.61 1.50
CA ASP A 90 -2.51 0.65 2.18
C ASP A 90 -3.15 2.05 2.07
N PHE A 91 -2.37 3.13 2.24
CA PHE A 91 -2.87 4.50 2.09
C PHE A 91 -3.44 4.80 0.70
N HIS A 92 -2.81 4.33 -0.38
CA HIS A 92 -3.32 4.56 -1.73
C HIS A 92 -4.70 3.91 -1.94
N SER A 93 -4.84 2.66 -1.51
CA SER A 93 -6.11 1.92 -1.63
C SER A 93 -7.22 2.54 -0.76
N VAL A 94 -6.87 2.95 0.46
CA VAL A 94 -7.78 3.68 1.37
C VAL A 94 -8.19 5.02 0.76
N ASN A 95 -7.26 5.79 0.20
CA ASN A 95 -7.57 7.07 -0.44
C ASN A 95 -8.50 6.92 -1.65
N GLU A 96 -8.29 5.90 -2.49
CA GLU A 96 -9.20 5.58 -3.60
C GLU A 96 -10.61 5.22 -3.09
N ALA A 97 -10.70 4.42 -2.04
CA ALA A 97 -11.98 4.06 -1.42
C ALA A 97 -12.69 5.28 -0.83
N ILE A 98 -11.96 6.17 -0.13
CA ILE A 98 -12.48 7.43 0.41
C ILE A 98 -12.97 8.33 -0.72
N ALA A 99 -12.20 8.48 -1.79
CA ALA A 99 -12.58 9.31 -2.94
C ALA A 99 -13.86 8.78 -3.61
N THR A 100 -13.94 7.46 -3.83
CA THR A 100 -15.10 6.79 -4.42
C THR A 100 -16.34 6.97 -3.55
N ASN A 101 -16.24 6.71 -2.24
CA ASN A 101 -17.35 6.87 -1.31
C ASN A 101 -17.78 8.33 -1.20
N SER A 102 -16.84 9.27 -1.17
CA SER A 102 -17.14 10.70 -1.14
C SER A 102 -17.93 11.13 -2.39
N GLN A 103 -17.57 10.63 -3.57
CA GLN A 103 -18.33 10.88 -4.80
C GLN A 103 -19.72 10.28 -4.75
N LEU A 104 -19.85 9.04 -4.26
CA LEU A 104 -21.14 8.36 -4.07
C LEU A 104 -22.05 9.19 -3.16
N PHE A 105 -21.57 9.56 -1.97
CA PHE A 105 -22.36 10.35 -1.01
C PHE A 105 -22.76 11.71 -1.58
N ARG A 106 -21.87 12.39 -2.30
CA ARG A 106 -22.21 13.65 -2.99
C ARG A 106 -23.24 13.47 -4.10
N ALA A 107 -23.26 12.32 -4.77
CA ALA A 107 -24.29 12.01 -5.77
C ALA A 107 -25.64 11.73 -5.10
N THR A 108 -25.65 10.89 -4.07
CA THR A 108 -26.85 10.58 -3.29
C THR A 108 -27.44 11.81 -2.63
N GLN A 109 -26.61 12.69 -2.07
CA GLN A 109 -27.05 13.96 -1.49
C GLN A 109 -27.74 14.83 -2.55
N ARG A 110 -27.12 15.02 -3.72
CA ARG A 110 -27.73 15.81 -4.81
C ARG A 110 -29.07 15.24 -5.29
N ASP A 111 -29.19 13.92 -5.34
CA ASP A 111 -30.44 13.27 -5.71
C ASP A 111 -31.52 13.42 -4.64
N CYS A 112 -31.14 13.38 -3.36
CA CYS A 112 -32.05 13.66 -2.24
C CYS A 112 -32.55 15.11 -2.29
N ASP A 113 -31.62 16.07 -2.44
CA ASP A 113 -31.94 17.51 -2.53
C ASP A 113 -32.90 17.81 -3.69
N LYS A 114 -32.68 17.17 -4.86
CA LYS A 114 -33.60 17.28 -6.01
C LYS A 114 -34.99 16.76 -5.69
N LYS A 115 -35.09 15.60 -5.03
CA LYS A 115 -36.38 15.02 -4.64
C LYS A 115 -37.11 15.90 -3.62
N LEU A 116 -36.39 16.46 -2.65
CA LEU A 116 -36.94 17.40 -1.67
C LEU A 116 -37.44 18.68 -2.34
N MET A 117 -36.70 19.25 -3.29
CA MET A 117 -37.17 20.41 -4.05
C MET A 117 -38.45 20.09 -4.84
N LYS A 118 -38.50 18.96 -5.53
CA LYS A 118 -39.70 18.55 -6.28
C LYS A 118 -40.91 18.41 -5.37
N LEU A 119 -40.74 17.75 -4.22
CA LEU A 119 -41.81 17.57 -3.24
C LEU A 119 -42.29 18.91 -2.67
N ARG A 120 -41.38 19.84 -2.37
CA ARG A 120 -41.72 21.19 -1.94
C ARG A 120 -42.59 21.90 -2.99
N ASP A 121 -42.21 21.81 -4.26
CA ASP A 121 -42.93 22.49 -5.34
C ASP A 121 -44.32 21.89 -5.56
N GLU A 122 -44.46 20.57 -5.47
CA GLU A 122 -45.75 19.87 -5.51
C GLU A 122 -46.66 20.30 -4.33
N MET A 123 -46.14 20.29 -3.10
CA MET A 123 -46.91 20.73 -1.92
C MET A 123 -47.33 22.20 -1.99
N ALA A 124 -46.50 23.07 -2.57
CA ALA A 124 -46.83 24.48 -2.74
C ALA A 124 -47.98 24.68 -3.75
N LEU A 125 -48.01 23.87 -4.82
CA LEU A 125 -49.11 23.87 -5.78
C LEU A 125 -50.39 23.36 -5.12
N ASP A 126 -50.35 22.21 -4.44
CA ASP A 126 -51.51 21.65 -3.76
C ASP A 126 -52.10 22.62 -2.72
N LEU A 127 -51.23 23.32 -1.98
CA LEU A 127 -51.66 24.33 -1.00
C LEU A 127 -52.32 25.53 -1.67
N TYR A 128 -51.77 26.01 -2.78
CA TYR A 128 -52.35 27.12 -3.55
C TYR A 128 -53.73 26.75 -4.08
N ASP A 129 -53.88 25.56 -4.67
CA ASP A 129 -55.16 25.07 -5.21
C ASP A 129 -56.21 24.96 -4.10
N LEU A 130 -55.81 24.46 -2.92
CA LEU A 130 -56.70 24.35 -1.76
C LEU A 130 -57.11 25.72 -1.19
N GLU A 131 -56.18 26.67 -1.14
CA GLU A 131 -56.48 28.05 -0.73
C GLU A 131 -57.47 28.71 -1.68
N GLU A 132 -57.30 28.55 -3.00
CA GLU A 132 -58.21 29.08 -4.02
C GLU A 132 -59.62 28.49 -3.89
N GLU A 133 -59.73 27.16 -3.69
CA GLU A 133 -61.01 26.48 -3.47
C GLU A 133 -61.69 26.98 -2.18
N TYR A 134 -60.94 27.10 -1.08
CA TYR A 134 -61.45 27.62 0.18
C TYR A 134 -62.01 29.05 0.05
N TYR A 135 -61.26 29.98 -0.57
CA TYR A 135 -61.74 31.35 -0.77
C TYR A 135 -62.99 31.39 -1.66
N THR A 136 -63.04 30.56 -2.69
CA THR A 136 -64.22 30.44 -3.57
C THR A 136 -65.45 29.94 -2.79
N MET A 137 -65.30 28.89 -1.97
CA MET A 137 -66.40 28.39 -1.13
C MET A 137 -66.90 29.44 -0.12
N VAL A 138 -65.98 30.19 0.49
CA VAL A 138 -66.35 31.27 1.44
C VAL A 138 -67.10 32.39 0.73
N LEU A 139 -66.63 32.81 -0.45
CA LEU A 139 -67.32 33.80 -1.28
C LEU A 139 -68.74 33.36 -1.65
N ASP A 140 -68.90 32.11 -2.10
CA ASP A 140 -70.22 31.56 -2.44
C ASP A 140 -71.15 31.49 -1.21
N SER A 141 -70.62 31.11 -0.05
CA SER A 141 -71.36 31.09 1.22
C SER A 141 -71.77 32.49 1.71
N GLU A 142 -70.95 33.52 1.52
CA GLU A 142 -71.30 34.90 1.91
C GLU A 142 -72.26 35.58 0.92
N LEU A 143 -72.26 35.17 -0.35
CA LEU A 143 -73.19 35.63 -1.38
C LEU A 143 -74.59 34.96 -1.30
N GLY A 144 -74.80 34.03 -0.37
CA GLY A 144 -76.10 33.42 -0.10
C GLY A 144 -76.64 32.59 -1.27
N ARG A 145 -75.77 31.87 -1.98
CA ARG A 145 -76.14 30.82 -2.93
C ARG A 145 -75.86 29.44 -2.38
#